data_AF-A0A3S5HU47-F1
#
_entry.id   AF-A0A3S5HU47-F1
#
_cell.length_a   1.000
_cell.length_b   1.000
_cell.length_c   1.000
_cell.angle_alpha   90.00
_cell.angle_beta   90.00
_cell.angle_gamma   90.00
#
_symmetry.space_group_name_H-M   'P 1'
#
loop_
_entity.id
_entity.type
_entity.pdbx_description
1 polymer ?
#
loop_
_entity_poly.entity_id
_entity_poly.type
_entity_poly.pdbx_seq_one_letter_code
_entity_poly.pdbx_strand_id
1 'polypeptide(L)'
;TEDMDALTFGSSVVLRHLTFSEARKMPVQEIHLSTVLSELNLTHKEFIDLCILMGCDYTDSIRGIGPKKSIELIRNHKSIETILEKIDREKYPPPENWNYQGARGLFESPDVLEPEDIELKWTE
;
A
#
# COMPACT_ATOMS: atom_id res chain seq x y z
N THR A 1 -0.08 5.58 12.91
CA THR A 1 -1.47 5.17 12.60
C THR A 1 -1.52 3.66 12.62
N GLU A 2 -2.68 3.06 12.88
CA GLU A 2 -2.84 1.60 12.72
C GLU A 2 -3.10 1.19 11.27
N ASP A 3 -3.43 2.15 10.41
CA ASP A 3 -3.61 1.93 8.99
C ASP A 3 -2.26 1.74 8.30
N MET A 4 -2.16 0.70 7.50
CA MET A 4 -0.93 0.31 6.81
C MET A 4 -0.82 0.98 5.43
N ASP A 5 -1.92 1.50 4.90
CA ASP A 5 -1.92 2.21 3.62
C ASP A 5 -1.09 3.52 3.66
N ALA A 6 -0.77 4.02 4.86
CA ALA A 6 0.19 5.08 5.07
C ALA A 6 1.57 4.79 4.44
N LEU A 7 2.00 3.52 4.42
CA LEU A 7 3.22 3.11 3.69
C LEU A 7 3.01 3.20 2.18
N THR A 8 1.82 2.86 1.69
CA THR A 8 1.45 2.90 0.27
C THR A 8 1.35 4.34 -0.24
N PHE A 9 0.92 5.28 0.59
CA PHE A 9 0.98 6.72 0.34
C PHE A 9 2.41 7.31 0.40
N GLY A 10 3.41 6.50 0.72
CA GLY A 10 4.81 6.93 0.72
C GLY A 10 5.33 7.48 2.05
N SER A 11 4.63 7.26 3.18
CA SER A 11 5.18 7.60 4.49
C SER A 11 6.50 6.85 4.71
N SER A 12 7.57 7.59 4.98
CA SER A 12 8.91 7.01 5.19
C SER A 12 8.97 6.08 6.41
N VAL A 13 8.21 6.42 7.45
CA VAL A 13 8.13 5.68 8.72
C VAL A 13 6.68 5.63 9.19
N VAL A 14 6.21 4.46 9.59
CA VAL A 14 4.90 4.28 10.24
C VAL A 14 5.10 3.69 11.63
N LEU A 15 4.59 4.40 12.64
CA LEU A 15 4.53 3.95 14.02
C LEU A 15 3.15 3.38 14.35
N ARG A 16 3.15 2.14 14.85
CA ARG A 16 1.98 1.39 15.31
C ARG A 16 2.02 1.15 16.80
N HIS A 17 0.83 0.94 17.37
CA HIS A 17 0.54 0.79 18.79
C HIS A 17 0.82 2.03 19.63
N LEU A 18 1.16 3.18 19.02
CA LEU A 18 1.48 4.41 19.75
C LEU A 18 0.28 4.95 20.54
N THR A 19 -0.93 4.77 20.02
CA THR A 19 -2.19 5.22 20.66
C THR A 19 -2.85 4.14 21.51
N PHE A 20 -2.21 2.99 21.69
CA PHE A 20 -2.77 1.93 22.54
C PHE A 20 -2.67 2.33 24.01
N SER A 21 -3.64 1.88 24.80
CA SER A 21 -3.60 2.06 26.25
C SER A 21 -2.34 1.42 26.83
N GLU A 22 -1.65 2.14 27.72
CA GLU A 22 -0.46 1.67 28.45
C GLU A 22 -0.70 0.32 29.13
N ALA A 23 -1.92 0.05 29.59
CA ALA A 23 -2.32 -1.21 30.21
C ALA A 23 -2.08 -2.44 29.32
N ARG A 24 -2.10 -2.27 27.99
CA ARG A 24 -1.83 -3.36 27.03
C ARG A 24 -0.35 -3.75 26.98
N LYS A 25 0.56 -2.90 27.48
CA LYS A 25 2.02 -3.11 27.48
C LYS A 25 2.57 -3.57 26.12
N MET A 26 1.94 -3.13 25.03
CA MET A 26 2.40 -3.46 23.68
C MET A 26 3.51 -2.49 23.28
N PRO A 27 4.67 -2.98 22.83
CA PRO A 27 5.72 -2.10 22.34
C PRO A 27 5.26 -1.39 21.07
N VAL A 28 5.70 -0.14 20.92
CA VAL A 28 5.54 0.62 19.67
C VAL A 28 6.30 -0.13 18.58
N GLN A 29 5.62 -0.38 17.47
CA GLN A 29 6.22 -0.99 16.30
C GLN A 29 6.55 0.10 15.29
N GLU A 30 7.79 0.10 14.81
CA GLU A 30 8.29 1.02 13.79
C GLU A 30 8.52 0.27 12.49
N ILE A 31 8.00 0.81 11.39
CA ILE A 31 8.12 0.23 10.06
C ILE A 31 8.70 1.28 9.11
N HIS A 32 9.86 0.98 8.53
CA HIS A 32 10.51 1.85 7.56
C HIS A 32 10.18 1.40 6.13
N LEU A 33 9.62 2.31 5.32
CA LEU A 33 9.29 2.02 3.92
C LEU A 33 10.54 1.62 3.11
N SER A 34 11.68 2.28 3.35
CA SER A 34 12.94 1.95 2.68
C SER A 34 13.37 0.49 2.89
N THR A 35 13.21 -0.02 4.12
CA THR A 35 13.53 -1.42 4.44
C THR A 35 12.55 -2.36 3.75
N VAL A 36 11.25 -2.05 3.76
CA VAL A 36 10.23 -2.87 3.07
C VAL A 36 10.53 -2.98 1.57
N LEU A 37 10.80 -1.86 0.91
CA LEU A 37 11.12 -1.81 -0.52
C LEU A 37 12.41 -2.58 -0.83
N SER A 38 13.45 -2.43 -0.01
CA SER A 38 14.72 -3.14 -0.16
C SER A 38 14.57 -4.66 -0.01
N GLU A 39 13.90 -5.11 1.06
CA GLU A 39 13.70 -6.53 1.34
C GLU A 39 12.79 -7.23 0.32
N LEU A 40 11.82 -6.49 -0.23
CA LEU A 40 10.96 -7.01 -1.30
C LEU A 40 11.60 -6.90 -2.70
N ASN A 41 12.68 -6.10 -2.83
CA ASN A 41 13.33 -5.70 -4.08
C ASN A 41 12.33 -5.06 -5.06
N LEU A 42 11.61 -4.06 -4.57
CA LEU A 42 10.58 -3.33 -5.32
C LEU A 42 10.86 -1.82 -5.26
N THR A 43 10.52 -1.14 -6.34
CA THR A 43 10.31 0.31 -6.38
C THR A 43 9.01 0.67 -5.68
N HIS A 44 8.85 1.94 -5.28
CA HIS A 44 7.60 2.40 -4.66
C HIS A 44 6.38 2.20 -5.59
N LYS A 45 6.54 2.38 -6.91
CA LYS A 45 5.47 2.15 -7.89
C LYS A 45 5.03 0.69 -7.94
N GLU A 46 5.99 -0.24 -7.98
CA GLU A 46 5.69 -1.68 -7.92
C GLU A 46 5.05 -2.05 -6.57
N PHE A 47 5.43 -1.38 -5.48
CA PHE A 47 4.83 -1.58 -4.15
C PHE A 47 3.37 -1.10 -4.08
N ILE A 48 3.04 0.04 -4.69
CA ILE A 48 1.65 0.50 -4.81
C ILE A 48 0.79 -0.54 -5.53
N ASP A 49 1.28 -1.04 -6.67
CA ASP A 49 0.60 -2.09 -7.43
C ASP A 49 0.43 -3.39 -6.63
N LEU A 50 1.46 -3.76 -5.85
CA LEU A 50 1.39 -4.87 -4.92
C LEU A 50 0.26 -4.67 -3.89
N CYS A 51 0.17 -3.49 -3.26
CA CYS A 51 -0.88 -3.18 -2.28
C CYS A 51 -2.28 -3.25 -2.89
N ILE A 52 -2.47 -2.69 -4.09
CA ILE A 52 -3.76 -2.77 -4.81
C ILE A 52 -4.12 -4.24 -5.10
N LEU A 53 -3.18 -5.07 -5.54
CA LEU A 53 -3.41 -6.50 -5.78
C LEU A 53 -3.69 -7.31 -4.51
N MET A 54 -3.15 -6.91 -3.36
CA MET A 54 -3.45 -7.54 -2.08
C MET A 54 -4.84 -7.14 -1.54
N GLY A 55 -5.42 -6.08 -2.09
CA GLY A 55 -6.65 -5.44 -1.63
C GLY A 55 -6.34 -4.12 -0.92
N CYS A 56 -7.07 -3.08 -1.32
CA CYS A 56 -7.06 -1.76 -0.68
C CYS A 56 -8.49 -1.23 -0.62
N ASP A 57 -8.70 -0.14 0.11
CA ASP A 57 -10.05 0.40 0.34
C ASP A 57 -10.60 1.21 -0.85
N TYR A 58 -9.79 1.46 -1.87
CA TYR A 58 -10.09 2.39 -2.97
C TYR A 58 -10.58 1.71 -4.26
N THR A 59 -10.44 0.39 -4.37
CA THR A 59 -10.90 -0.38 -5.54
C THR A 59 -11.06 -1.86 -5.19
N ASP A 60 -11.78 -2.61 -6.03
CA ASP A 60 -11.91 -4.06 -5.86
C ASP A 60 -10.56 -4.79 -6.04
N SER A 61 -10.53 -6.10 -5.75
CA SER A 61 -9.36 -6.94 -5.96
C SER A 61 -9.70 -8.18 -6.79
N ILE A 62 -8.70 -8.81 -7.39
CA ILE A 62 -8.89 -10.03 -8.17
C ILE A 62 -9.12 -11.20 -7.22
N ARG A 63 -10.33 -11.78 -7.26
CA ARG A 63 -10.70 -12.90 -6.40
C ARG A 63 -9.73 -14.07 -6.56
N GLY A 64 -9.21 -14.58 -5.43
CA GLY A 64 -8.27 -15.70 -5.41
C GLY A 64 -6.80 -15.31 -5.58
N ILE A 65 -6.50 -14.02 -5.79
CA ILE A 65 -5.14 -13.46 -5.69
C ILE A 65 -5.02 -12.81 -4.31
N GLY A 66 -4.24 -13.44 -3.43
CA GLY A 66 -3.92 -12.91 -2.10
C GLY A 66 -2.42 -12.62 -1.95
N PRO A 67 -1.94 -12.24 -0.75
CA PRO A 67 -0.60 -11.69 -0.53
C PRO A 67 0.56 -12.46 -1.18
N LYS A 68 0.59 -13.78 -1.00
CA LYS A 68 1.65 -14.63 -1.59
C LYS A 68 1.68 -14.57 -3.12
N LYS A 69 0.50 -14.58 -3.75
CA LYS A 69 0.37 -14.57 -5.20
C LYS A 69 0.64 -13.16 -5.76
N SER A 70 0.18 -12.12 -5.07
CA SER A 70 0.45 -10.73 -5.45
C SER A 70 1.96 -10.44 -5.50
N ILE A 71 2.71 -10.90 -4.49
CA ILE A 71 4.19 -10.77 -4.47
C ILE A 71 4.84 -11.50 -5.65
N GLU A 72 4.43 -12.74 -5.94
CA GLU A 72 4.94 -13.53 -7.06
C GLU A 72 4.68 -12.80 -8.40
N LEU A 73 3.45 -12.34 -8.61
CA LEU A 73 3.03 -11.68 -9.83
C LEU A 73 3.79 -10.35 -10.04
N ILE A 74 3.90 -9.52 -9.00
CA ILE A 74 4.60 -8.24 -9.11
C ILE A 74 6.09 -8.43 -9.35
N ARG A 75 6.73 -9.41 -8.70
CA ARG A 75 8.15 -9.70 -8.96
C ARG A 75 8.42 -10.11 -10.40
N ASN A 76 7.50 -10.87 -11.01
CA ASN A 76 7.65 -11.39 -12.37
C ASN A 76 7.22 -10.40 -13.47
N HIS A 77 6.23 -9.56 -13.20
CA HIS A 77 5.53 -8.77 -14.22
C HIS A 77 5.59 -7.25 -14.00
N LYS A 78 5.98 -6.82 -12.79
CA LYS A 78 6.25 -5.43 -12.38
C LYS A 78 5.06 -4.46 -12.33
N SER A 79 4.00 -4.69 -13.10
CA SER A 79 2.81 -3.83 -13.08
C SER A 79 1.51 -4.62 -13.19
N ILE A 80 0.41 -4.05 -12.72
CA ILE A 80 -0.94 -4.62 -12.86
C ILE A 80 -1.28 -4.84 -14.34
N GLU A 81 -0.92 -3.90 -15.23
CA GLU A 81 -1.13 -3.99 -16.67
C GLU A 81 -0.51 -5.27 -17.25
N THR A 82 0.78 -5.49 -17.00
CA THR A 82 1.48 -6.70 -17.49
C THR A 82 0.91 -7.97 -16.86
N ILE A 83 0.48 -7.92 -15.60
CA ILE A 83 -0.15 -9.05 -14.93
C ILE A 83 -1.45 -9.43 -15.65
N LEU A 84 -2.30 -8.45 -15.95
CA LEU A 84 -3.58 -8.69 -16.64
C LEU A 84 -3.41 -9.29 -18.04
N GLU A 85 -2.28 -9.07 -18.71
CA GLU A 85 -1.93 -9.70 -19.98
C GLU A 85 -1.48 -11.16 -19.85
N LYS A 86 -0.95 -11.56 -18.68
CA LYS A 86 -0.29 -12.87 -18.48
C LYS A 86 -1.06 -13.84 -17.59
N ILE A 87 -2.00 -13.37 -16.77
CA ILE A 87 -2.78 -14.24 -15.89
C ILE A 87 -3.82 -15.05 -16.67
N ASP A 88 -4.15 -16.21 -16.10
CA ASP A 88 -5.31 -17.00 -16.50
C ASP A 88 -6.59 -16.28 -16.04
N ARG A 89 -7.29 -15.64 -16.98
CA ARG A 89 -8.50 -14.85 -16.72
C ARG A 89 -9.74 -15.70 -16.45
N GLU A 90 -9.73 -16.99 -16.82
CA GLU A 90 -10.83 -17.89 -16.46
C GLU A 90 -10.74 -18.24 -14.97
N LYS A 91 -9.51 -18.46 -14.49
CA LYS A 91 -9.26 -18.76 -13.08
C LYS A 91 -9.25 -17.52 -12.17
N TYR A 92 -8.72 -16.41 -12.66
CA TYR A 92 -8.57 -15.15 -11.93
C TYR A 92 -9.21 -14.00 -12.71
N PRO A 93 -10.54 -14.00 -12.85
CA PRO A 93 -11.24 -12.94 -13.57
C PRO A 93 -11.08 -11.61 -12.80
N PRO A 94 -10.56 -10.56 -13.45
CA PRO A 94 -10.55 -9.22 -12.86
C PRO A 94 -11.97 -8.69 -12.62
N PRO A 95 -12.16 -7.79 -11.64
CA PRO A 95 -13.45 -7.12 -11.44
C PRO A 95 -13.94 -6.41 -12.71
N GLU A 96 -15.26 -6.35 -12.89
CA GLU A 96 -15.86 -5.58 -13.98
C GLU A 96 -15.58 -4.08 -13.77
N ASN A 97 -15.12 -3.38 -14.81
CA ASN A 97 -14.73 -1.97 -14.74
C ASN A 97 -13.71 -1.65 -13.62
N TRP A 98 -12.76 -2.57 -13.38
CA TRP A 98 -11.79 -2.43 -12.29
C TRP A 98 -10.94 -1.15 -12.39
N ASN A 99 -11.21 -0.18 -11.53
CA ASN A 99 -10.54 1.12 -11.51
C ASN A 99 -9.26 1.12 -10.66
N TYR A 100 -8.33 0.19 -10.94
CA TYR A 100 -7.04 0.15 -10.25
C TYR A 100 -6.16 1.36 -10.58
N GLN A 101 -6.32 1.95 -11.77
CA GLN A 101 -5.58 3.14 -12.18
C GLN A 101 -5.96 4.37 -11.34
N GLY A 102 -7.25 4.52 -11.00
CA GLY A 102 -7.71 5.56 -10.07
C GLY A 102 -7.12 5.38 -8.67
N ALA A 103 -7.12 4.15 -8.15
CA ALA A 103 -6.49 3.85 -6.85
C ALA A 103 -4.97 4.11 -6.88
N ARG A 104 -4.28 3.72 -7.96
CA ARG A 104 -2.85 4.03 -8.13
C ARG A 104 -2.61 5.54 -8.13
N GLY A 105 -3.39 6.29 -8.89
CA GLY A 105 -3.29 7.76 -8.94
C GLY A 105 -3.49 8.41 -7.57
N LEU A 106 -4.43 7.91 -6.77
CA LEU A 106 -4.65 8.36 -5.40
C LEU A 106 -3.40 8.14 -4.52
N PHE A 107 -2.75 6.98 -4.62
CA PHE A 107 -1.54 6.69 -3.83
C PHE A 107 -0.30 7.45 -4.33
N GLU A 108 -0.17 7.63 -5.65
CA GLU A 108 0.99 8.33 -6.24
C GLU A 108 0.91 9.85 -6.06
N SER A 109 -0.29 10.42 -5.99
CA SER A 109 -0.52 11.87 -5.89
C SER A 109 -1.76 12.16 -5.05
N PRO A 110 -1.71 11.85 -3.73
CA PRO A 110 -2.81 12.16 -2.83
C PRO A 110 -2.98 13.66 -2.67
N ASP A 111 -4.21 14.10 -2.44
CA ASP A 111 -4.50 15.48 -2.05
C ASP A 111 -4.09 15.67 -0.58
N VAL A 112 -2.96 16.35 -0.36
CA VAL A 112 -2.36 16.60 0.95
C VAL A 112 -2.02 18.08 1.10
N LEU A 113 -1.94 18.52 2.36
CA LEU A 113 -1.49 19.88 2.67
C LEU A 113 0.01 20.04 2.38
N GLU A 114 0.41 21.22 1.94
CA GLU A 114 1.82 21.60 1.80
C GLU A 114 2.46 21.70 3.19
N PRO A 115 3.50 20.91 3.51
CA PRO A 115 4.11 20.91 4.83
C PRO A 115 4.65 22.27 5.27
N GLU A 116 5.12 23.09 4.32
CA GLU A 116 5.66 24.43 4.56
C GLU A 116 4.61 25.42 5.08
N ASP A 117 3.32 25.18 4.78
CA ASP A 117 2.21 26.01 5.22
C ASP A 117 1.71 25.63 6.63
N ILE A 118 2.22 24.54 7.21
CA ILE A 118 1.76 24.00 8.51
C ILE A 118 2.66 24.51 9.63
N GLU A 119 2.11 25.39 10.50
CA GLU A 119 2.76 25.76 11.75
C GLU A 119 2.24 24.92 12.91
N LEU A 120 3.10 24.07 13.50
CA LEU A 120 2.76 23.29 14.69
C LEU A 120 3.15 24.06 15.96
N LYS A 121 2.17 24.36 16.80
CA LYS A 121 2.33 25.00 18.12
C LYS A 121 1.73 24.13 19.20
N TRP A 122 2.49 23.86 20.26
CA TRP A 122 2.01 23.22 21.48
C TRP A 122 1.99 24.29 22.59
N THR A 123 0.80 24.62 23.08
CA THR A 123 0.60 25.58 24.17
C THR A 123 0.18 24.85 25.44
N GLU A 124 0.47 25.46 26.61
CA GLU A 124 0.01 24.98 27.93
C GLU A 124 -1.52 25.01 28.07
#